data_AF-C9QE19-F1
#
_entry.id   AF-C9QE19-F1
#
_cell.length_a   1.000
_cell.length_b   1.000
_cell.length_c   1.000
_cell.angle_alpha   90.00
_cell.angle_beta   90.00
_cell.angle_gamma   90.00
#
_symmetry.space_group_name_H-M   'P 1'
#
loop_
_entity.id
_entity.type
_entity.pdbx_description
1 polymer ?
#
loop_
_entity_poly.entity_id
_entity_poly.type
_entity_poly.pdbx_seq_one_letter_code
_entity_poly.pdbx_strand_id
1 'polypeptide(L)'
;MNMQSAAIHLENINEKPYRKYPILYGTLCVMGFLIITFNVMGYDTLFHAEPWLSWVPVTPFGLLLGFAEIAVLAYTSAVFNNWCNTGWLQKAVTWGIIVSFAALCFAGVNGYLQSLSTAEIVKAEEARKRTENNASYVTTLEAEVKNIEATIAQSIAQILPLSEQIESKSLQIKQLHEQASERRQSSMVCDEVKDCADSVAAFVNQAKLLEDEVMFLNSTRQDYQSKVSRLEAYLHEAKSQLRDEKVKDRDTINEFAGTETEYELKKQAYESKVSAILAFFGHKSDDPFNWFIGFVSFIIYPVYLALNMFLNFQSPENLAHRRTKQKEKDQRKKTKRVHSSLRNRLLKHILKTLMVMNQRNKRHKKVQAHKMNNQGIIRKLLKYLRVWSARRTKLIPVETIVEKEVEKEIEKIVEVEKIVEVEKEVPIYVDRVVPATHEVPVYVDKVVEVEKPYYIKEPEVIIHERIIPVPESITGKELEELLNNA
;
A
#
# COMPACT_ATOMS: atom_id res chain seq x y z
N MET A 1 40.49 -22.54 -43.89
CA MET A 1 39.59 -22.43 -42.72
C MET A 1 38.36 -23.27 -43.02
N ASN A 2 38.22 -24.38 -42.29
CA ASN A 2 37.41 -25.55 -42.67
C ASN A 2 35.90 -25.26 -42.66
N MET A 3 35.21 -25.64 -43.75
CA MET A 3 33.74 -25.65 -43.86
C MET A 3 33.06 -26.51 -42.77
N GLN A 4 33.74 -27.52 -42.23
CA GLN A 4 33.25 -28.30 -41.08
C GLN A 4 33.10 -27.46 -39.80
N SER A 5 33.92 -26.42 -39.60
CA SER A 5 33.77 -25.51 -38.46
C SER A 5 32.57 -24.57 -38.60
N ALA A 6 32.10 -24.32 -39.82
CA ALA A 6 30.90 -23.52 -40.07
C ALA A 6 29.61 -24.34 -39.88
N ALA A 7 29.64 -25.64 -40.23
CA ALA A 7 28.50 -26.54 -40.05
C ALA A 7 28.16 -26.80 -38.57
N ILE A 8 29.18 -27.06 -37.74
CA ILE A 8 29.00 -27.25 -36.28
C ILE A 8 28.49 -25.96 -35.61
N HIS A 9 28.77 -24.78 -36.19
CA HIS A 9 28.28 -23.50 -35.68
C HIS A 9 26.82 -23.20 -36.04
N LEU A 10 26.28 -23.81 -37.10
CA LEU A 10 24.88 -23.64 -37.53
C LEU A 10 23.94 -24.58 -36.77
N GLU A 11 24.39 -25.77 -36.40
CA GLU A 11 23.57 -26.76 -35.71
C GLU A 11 23.20 -26.34 -34.27
N ASN A 12 24.04 -25.52 -33.63
CA ASN A 12 23.79 -24.93 -32.32
C ASN A 12 22.82 -23.72 -32.33
N ILE A 13 22.31 -23.30 -33.49
CA ILE A 13 21.42 -22.13 -33.62
C ILE A 13 19.93 -22.54 -33.52
N ASN A 14 19.63 -23.83 -33.63
CA ASN A 14 18.25 -24.34 -33.66
C ASN A 14 17.73 -24.88 -32.33
N GLU A 15 18.46 -24.74 -31.22
CA GLU A 15 17.86 -24.98 -29.91
C GLU A 15 16.82 -23.91 -29.63
N LYS A 16 15.55 -24.31 -29.71
CA LYS A 16 14.43 -23.42 -29.42
C LYS A 16 14.61 -22.80 -28.03
N PRO A 17 14.41 -21.48 -27.87
CA PRO A 17 14.82 -20.74 -26.68
C PRO A 17 14.19 -21.23 -25.37
N TYR A 18 13.03 -21.89 -25.44
CA TYR A 18 12.38 -22.50 -24.27
C TYR A 18 13.11 -23.71 -23.69
N ARG A 19 13.96 -24.41 -24.47
CA ARG A 19 14.77 -25.54 -23.97
C ARG A 19 15.89 -25.09 -23.03
N LYS A 20 16.42 -23.89 -23.27
CA LYS A 20 17.55 -23.35 -22.50
C LYS A 20 17.12 -22.77 -21.15
N TYR A 21 15.91 -22.25 -21.07
CA TYR A 21 15.35 -21.62 -19.87
C TYR A 21 13.90 -22.05 -19.62
N PRO A 22 13.63 -23.35 -19.39
CA PRO A 22 12.26 -23.87 -19.28
C PRO A 22 11.51 -23.26 -18.09
N ILE A 23 12.19 -23.03 -16.97
CA ILE A 23 11.62 -22.46 -15.76
C ILE A 23 11.18 -21.01 -15.99
N LEU A 24 12.00 -20.19 -16.65
CA LEU A 24 11.66 -18.78 -16.93
C LEU A 24 10.50 -18.63 -17.92
N TYR A 25 10.40 -19.51 -18.91
CA TYR A 25 9.25 -19.53 -19.81
C TYR A 25 7.98 -20.00 -19.09
N GLY A 26 8.09 -21.03 -18.24
CA GLY A 26 6.98 -21.49 -17.41
C GLY A 26 6.45 -20.39 -16.50
N THR A 27 7.34 -19.71 -15.77
CA THR A 27 6.95 -18.60 -14.88
C THR A 27 6.38 -17.41 -15.63
N LEU A 28 6.89 -17.08 -16.83
CA LEU A 28 6.33 -16.04 -17.70
C LEU A 28 4.88 -16.36 -18.08
N CYS A 29 4.61 -17.59 -18.55
CA CYS A 29 3.27 -17.99 -18.96
C CYS A 29 2.30 -17.99 -17.78
N VAL A 30 2.71 -18.53 -16.63
CA VAL A 30 1.89 -18.57 -15.42
C VAL A 30 1.61 -17.16 -14.89
N MET A 31 2.63 -16.31 -14.78
CA MET A 31 2.43 -14.90 -14.39
C MET A 31 1.53 -14.15 -15.37
N GLY A 32 1.71 -14.34 -16.69
CA GLY A 32 0.88 -13.69 -17.70
C GLY A 32 -0.59 -14.09 -17.58
N PHE A 33 -0.86 -15.38 -17.39
CA PHE A 33 -2.21 -15.89 -17.13
C PHE A 33 -2.80 -15.30 -15.84
N LEU A 34 -2.03 -15.32 -14.74
CA LEU A 34 -2.48 -14.77 -13.47
C LEU A 34 -2.77 -13.27 -13.60
N ILE A 35 -1.90 -12.45 -14.16
CA ILE A 35 -2.15 -11.01 -14.36
C ILE A 35 -3.44 -10.76 -15.15
N ILE A 36 -3.71 -11.53 -16.20
CA ILE A 36 -4.95 -11.40 -16.97
C ILE A 36 -6.17 -11.74 -16.11
N THR A 37 -6.14 -12.88 -15.41
CA THR A 37 -7.24 -13.28 -14.53
C THR A 37 -7.50 -12.24 -13.44
N PHE A 38 -6.44 -11.62 -12.91
CA PHE A 38 -6.55 -10.62 -11.86
C PHE A 38 -7.17 -9.30 -12.34
N ASN A 39 -6.77 -8.84 -13.51
CA ASN A 39 -7.37 -7.65 -14.12
C ASN A 39 -8.86 -7.86 -14.48
N VAL A 40 -9.27 -9.08 -14.82
CA VAL A 40 -10.66 -9.40 -15.19
C VAL A 40 -11.56 -9.54 -13.95
N MET A 41 -11.07 -10.19 -12.89
CA MET A 41 -11.85 -10.39 -11.65
C MET A 41 -11.97 -9.11 -10.80
N GLY A 42 -10.99 -8.19 -10.91
CA GLY A 42 -10.94 -6.98 -10.10
C GLY A 42 -10.47 -7.25 -8.67
N TYR A 43 -9.91 -6.24 -8.02
CA TYR A 43 -9.22 -6.43 -6.74
C TYR A 43 -10.15 -6.80 -5.58
N ASP A 44 -11.40 -6.32 -5.57
CA ASP A 44 -12.34 -6.57 -4.47
C ASP A 44 -12.69 -8.07 -4.35
N THR A 45 -12.95 -8.76 -5.46
CA THR A 45 -13.24 -10.20 -5.43
C THR A 45 -12.03 -11.06 -5.08
N LEU A 46 -10.82 -10.52 -5.24
CA LEU A 46 -9.56 -11.25 -5.15
C LEU A 46 -9.01 -11.40 -3.73
N PHE A 47 -9.37 -10.49 -2.85
CA PHE A 47 -9.13 -10.59 -1.40
C PHE A 47 -10.29 -11.29 -0.66
N HIS A 48 -11.42 -11.50 -1.33
CA HIS A 48 -12.60 -12.21 -0.81
C HIS A 48 -12.70 -13.68 -1.23
N ALA A 49 -11.98 -14.09 -2.29
CA ALA A 49 -12.11 -15.42 -2.84
C ALA A 49 -11.49 -16.50 -1.94
N GLU A 50 -12.31 -17.47 -1.58
CA GLU A 50 -11.91 -18.79 -1.08
C GLU A 50 -10.73 -19.36 -1.88
N PRO A 51 -9.90 -20.25 -1.28
CA PRO A 51 -8.75 -20.82 -1.97
C PRO A 51 -9.18 -21.43 -3.30
N TRP A 52 -8.54 -21.00 -4.40
CA TRP A 52 -8.88 -21.48 -5.75
C TRP A 52 -8.71 -23.01 -5.88
N LEU A 53 -7.82 -23.56 -5.05
CA LEU A 53 -7.52 -24.97 -4.95
C LEU A 53 -7.89 -25.44 -3.55
N SER A 54 -8.91 -26.28 -3.41
CA SER A 54 -9.43 -26.77 -2.12
C SER A 54 -8.40 -27.50 -1.24
N TRP A 55 -7.25 -27.88 -1.82
CA TRP A 55 -6.17 -28.64 -1.20
C TRP A 55 -4.95 -27.77 -0.84
N VAL A 56 -4.95 -26.50 -1.24
CA VAL A 56 -3.87 -25.54 -0.92
C VAL A 56 -4.52 -24.31 -0.27
N PRO A 57 -4.25 -24.01 1.02
CA PRO A 57 -4.85 -22.89 1.74
C PRO A 57 -4.18 -21.56 1.35
N VAL A 58 -4.09 -21.29 0.04
CA VAL A 58 -3.47 -20.08 -0.51
C VAL A 58 -4.50 -19.36 -1.37
N THR A 59 -4.78 -18.11 -1.02
CA THR A 59 -5.67 -17.23 -1.78
C THR A 59 -5.11 -17.02 -3.19
N PRO A 60 -5.96 -16.72 -4.19
CA PRO A 60 -5.46 -16.47 -5.54
C PRO A 60 -4.37 -15.38 -5.54
N PHE A 61 -4.56 -14.30 -4.76
CA PHE A 61 -3.55 -13.24 -4.56
C PHE A 61 -2.25 -13.75 -3.94
N GLY A 62 -2.32 -14.62 -2.93
CA GLY A 62 -1.13 -15.29 -2.38
C GLY A 62 -0.40 -16.14 -3.41
N LEU A 63 -1.14 -16.79 -4.32
CA LEU A 63 -0.57 -17.58 -5.41
C LEU A 63 0.16 -16.68 -6.42
N LEU A 64 -0.41 -15.53 -6.78
CA LEU A 64 0.26 -14.53 -7.63
C LEU A 64 1.56 -14.02 -7.00
N LEU A 65 1.55 -13.67 -5.71
CA LEU A 65 2.75 -13.24 -5.01
C LEU A 65 3.80 -14.34 -4.93
N GLY A 66 3.41 -15.58 -4.64
CA GLY A 66 4.32 -16.72 -4.62
C GLY A 66 4.96 -16.96 -6.00
N PHE A 67 4.18 -16.88 -7.08
CA PHE A 67 4.75 -16.98 -8.43
C PHE A 67 5.59 -15.77 -8.81
N ALA A 68 5.25 -14.57 -8.36
CA ALA A 68 6.07 -13.38 -8.53
C ALA A 68 7.42 -13.52 -7.81
N GLU A 69 7.43 -14.08 -6.60
CA GLU A 69 8.65 -14.38 -5.84
C GLU A 69 9.55 -15.38 -6.59
N ILE A 70 8.97 -16.50 -7.03
CA ILE A 70 9.68 -17.50 -7.84
C ILE A 70 10.21 -16.86 -9.14
N ALA A 71 9.42 -15.99 -9.77
CA ALA A 71 9.82 -15.29 -10.99
C ALA A 71 10.99 -14.33 -10.74
N VAL A 72 10.97 -13.56 -9.64
CA VAL A 72 12.08 -12.68 -9.24
C VAL A 72 13.34 -13.48 -8.96
N LEU A 73 13.25 -14.57 -8.21
CA LEU A 73 14.39 -15.44 -7.89
C LEU A 73 14.97 -16.09 -9.16
N ALA A 74 14.11 -16.62 -10.04
CA ALA A 74 14.54 -17.21 -11.31
C ALA A 74 15.21 -16.17 -12.22
N TYR A 75 14.62 -14.97 -12.32
CA TYR A 75 15.15 -13.86 -13.12
C TYR A 75 16.49 -13.38 -12.58
N THR A 76 16.58 -13.05 -11.30
CA THR A 76 17.81 -12.56 -10.67
C THR A 76 18.93 -13.59 -10.80
N SER A 77 18.66 -14.86 -10.49
CA SER A 77 19.61 -15.97 -10.67
C SER A 77 20.11 -16.08 -12.12
N ALA A 78 19.22 -15.98 -13.11
CA ALA A 78 19.58 -16.03 -14.52
C ALA A 78 20.42 -14.82 -14.98
N VAL A 79 20.15 -13.63 -14.45
CA VAL A 79 20.93 -12.41 -14.71
C VAL A 79 22.33 -12.52 -14.09
N PHE A 80 22.44 -13.01 -12.86
CA PHE A 80 23.73 -13.21 -12.18
C PHE A 80 24.58 -14.28 -12.86
N ASN A 81 23.98 -15.39 -13.27
CA ASN A 81 24.72 -16.44 -14.01
C ASN A 81 25.28 -15.92 -15.35
N ASN A 82 24.59 -14.96 -15.98
CA ASN A 82 25.03 -14.32 -17.21
C ASN A 82 25.57 -12.89 -17.03
N TRP A 83 26.09 -12.54 -15.85
CA TRP A 83 26.41 -11.15 -15.48
C TRP A 83 27.36 -10.43 -16.46
N CYS A 84 28.31 -11.15 -17.05
CA CYS A 84 29.27 -10.57 -18.00
C CYS A 84 28.63 -10.21 -19.35
N ASN A 85 27.55 -10.88 -19.73
CA ASN A 85 26.88 -10.71 -21.03
C ASN A 85 25.58 -9.89 -20.95
N THR A 86 25.12 -9.58 -19.74
CA THR A 86 23.92 -8.79 -19.50
C THR A 86 24.18 -7.29 -19.69
N GLY A 87 23.22 -6.61 -20.30
CA GLY A 87 23.31 -5.17 -20.56
C GLY A 87 23.18 -4.35 -19.28
N TRP A 88 23.68 -3.11 -19.29
CA TRP A 88 23.59 -2.21 -18.13
C TRP A 88 22.14 -2.02 -17.65
N LEU A 89 21.18 -1.95 -18.58
CA LEU A 89 19.76 -1.80 -18.29
C LEU A 89 19.21 -2.98 -17.48
N GLN A 90 19.56 -4.22 -17.84
CA GLN A 90 19.14 -5.41 -17.10
C GLN A 90 19.72 -5.40 -15.67
N LYS A 91 20.96 -4.93 -15.51
CA LYS A 91 21.59 -4.80 -14.19
C LYS A 91 20.88 -3.75 -13.32
N ALA A 92 20.56 -2.59 -13.90
CA ALA A 92 19.81 -1.55 -13.19
C ALA A 92 18.41 -2.03 -12.76
N VAL A 93 17.69 -2.70 -13.67
CA VAL A 93 16.38 -3.31 -13.38
C VAL A 93 16.49 -4.36 -12.27
N THR A 94 17.55 -5.18 -12.28
CA THR A 94 17.78 -6.20 -11.25
C THR A 94 17.95 -5.57 -9.87
N TRP A 95 18.73 -4.50 -9.76
CA TRP A 95 18.87 -3.76 -8.50
C TRP A 95 17.56 -3.14 -8.01
N GLY A 96 16.79 -2.53 -8.92
CA GLY A 96 15.47 -1.99 -8.60
C GLY A 96 14.52 -3.07 -8.05
N ILE A 97 14.43 -4.21 -8.76
CA ILE A 97 13.59 -5.34 -8.34
C ILE A 97 14.03 -5.88 -6.97
N ILE A 98 15.34 -6.05 -6.72
CA ILE A 98 15.84 -6.56 -5.44
C ILE A 98 15.44 -5.63 -4.28
N VAL A 99 15.62 -4.32 -4.43
CA VAL A 99 15.27 -3.35 -3.38
C VAL A 99 13.75 -3.32 -3.14
N SER A 100 12.96 -3.29 -4.20
CA SER A 100 11.49 -3.31 -4.10
C SER A 100 10.98 -4.61 -3.46
N PHE A 101 11.56 -5.76 -3.82
CA PHE A 101 11.17 -7.05 -3.26
C PHE A 101 11.60 -7.19 -1.80
N ALA A 102 12.80 -6.71 -1.43
CA ALA A 102 13.24 -6.65 -0.04
C ALA A 102 12.31 -5.78 0.82
N ALA A 103 11.87 -4.64 0.31
CA ALA A 103 10.89 -3.79 0.98
C ALA A 103 9.53 -4.50 1.16
N LEU A 104 9.09 -5.27 0.16
CA LEU A 104 7.83 -6.02 0.20
C LEU A 104 7.89 -7.18 1.21
N CYS A 105 9.03 -7.88 1.29
CA CYS A 105 9.28 -8.90 2.31
C CYS A 105 9.35 -8.29 3.72
N PHE A 106 10.03 -7.15 3.89
CA PHE A 106 10.14 -6.46 5.17
C PHE A 106 8.78 -5.90 5.65
N ALA A 107 7.92 -5.49 4.72
CA ALA A 107 6.56 -5.04 5.03
C ALA A 107 5.65 -6.16 5.58
N GLY A 108 6.08 -7.43 5.53
CA GLY A 108 5.37 -8.55 6.17
C GLY A 108 4.04 -8.91 5.50
N VAL A 109 3.88 -8.56 4.22
CA VAL A 109 2.66 -8.74 3.44
C VAL A 109 2.14 -10.18 3.45
N ASN A 110 3.03 -11.19 3.48
CA ASN A 110 2.61 -12.60 3.56
C ASN A 110 1.85 -12.97 4.84
N GLY A 111 2.19 -12.37 5.99
CA GLY A 111 1.43 -12.58 7.24
C GLY A 111 0.06 -11.88 7.25
N TYR A 112 -0.12 -10.90 6.37
CA TYR A 112 -1.35 -10.11 6.25
C TYR A 112 -2.37 -10.78 5.33
N LEU A 113 -1.95 -11.38 4.23
CA LEU A 113 -2.85 -12.08 3.29
C LEU A 113 -3.48 -13.34 3.87
N GLN A 114 -2.78 -13.95 4.82
CA GLN A 114 -3.27 -15.10 5.56
C GLN A 114 -4.27 -14.70 6.66
N SER A 115 -4.23 -13.44 7.13
CA SER A 115 -5.10 -12.92 8.20
C SER A 115 -6.25 -12.04 7.69
N LEU A 116 -6.19 -11.59 6.44
CA LEU A 116 -7.30 -10.98 5.69
C LEU A 116 -8.25 -12.03 5.09
N SER A 117 -8.37 -13.24 5.66
CA SER A 117 -9.45 -14.17 5.30
C SER A 117 -10.78 -13.56 5.73
N THR A 118 -11.26 -12.63 4.90
CA THR A 118 -12.45 -11.79 5.02
C THR A 118 -13.75 -12.59 5.11
N ALA A 119 -13.70 -13.90 4.88
CA ALA A 119 -14.83 -14.80 5.06
C ALA A 119 -15.39 -14.74 6.49
N GLU A 120 -14.55 -14.60 7.52
CA GLU A 120 -15.02 -14.51 8.91
C GLU A 120 -15.68 -13.16 9.22
N ILE A 121 -15.19 -12.08 8.60
CA ILE A 121 -15.74 -10.72 8.78
C ILE A 121 -17.05 -10.56 8.03
N VAL A 122 -17.16 -11.09 6.81
CA VAL A 122 -18.42 -11.10 6.06
C VAL A 122 -19.47 -11.90 6.84
N LYS A 123 -19.09 -13.01 7.47
CA LYS A 123 -19.97 -13.77 8.36
C LYS A 123 -20.36 -12.98 9.62
N ALA A 124 -19.44 -12.24 10.22
CA ALA A 124 -19.73 -11.36 11.35
C ALA A 124 -20.71 -10.23 10.97
N GLU A 125 -20.50 -9.59 9.81
CA GLU A 125 -21.38 -8.52 9.31
C GLU A 125 -22.74 -9.07 8.90
N GLU A 126 -22.80 -10.26 8.31
CA GLU A 126 -24.03 -10.97 7.97
C GLU A 126 -24.80 -11.37 9.25
N ALA A 127 -24.10 -11.83 10.29
CA ALA A 127 -24.68 -12.09 11.60
C ALA A 127 -25.24 -10.81 12.22
N ARG A 128 -24.54 -9.67 12.12
CA ARG A 128 -25.02 -8.37 12.59
C ARG A 128 -26.25 -7.89 11.85
N LYS A 129 -26.27 -7.97 10.51
CA LYS A 129 -27.46 -7.63 9.72
C LYS A 129 -28.64 -8.53 10.07
N ARG A 130 -28.37 -9.81 10.35
CA ARG A 130 -29.39 -10.75 10.79
C ARG A 130 -29.96 -10.38 12.17
N THR A 131 -29.11 -10.04 13.15
CA THR A 131 -29.57 -9.62 14.48
C THR A 131 -30.29 -8.28 14.43
N GLU A 132 -29.83 -7.33 13.61
CA GLU A 132 -30.53 -6.06 13.36
C GLU A 132 -31.93 -6.30 12.73
N ASN A 133 -32.05 -7.21 11.77
CA ASN A 133 -33.34 -7.59 11.20
C ASN A 133 -34.24 -8.30 12.24
N ASN A 134 -33.66 -9.19 13.05
CA ASN A 134 -34.36 -9.88 14.14
C ASN A 134 -34.87 -8.93 15.24
N ALA A 135 -34.24 -7.78 15.45
CA ALA A 135 -34.68 -6.80 16.46
C ALA A 135 -36.14 -6.33 16.24
N SER A 136 -36.56 -6.19 14.98
CA SER A 136 -37.95 -5.86 14.63
C SER A 136 -38.94 -6.98 15.03
N TYR A 137 -38.51 -8.23 14.92
CA TYR A 137 -39.29 -9.39 15.32
C TYR A 137 -39.38 -9.51 16.85
N VAL A 138 -38.26 -9.36 17.55
CA VAL A 138 -38.19 -9.37 19.02
C VAL A 138 -39.07 -8.26 19.62
N THR A 139 -39.02 -7.04 19.08
CA THR A 139 -39.87 -5.94 19.55
C THR A 139 -41.37 -6.19 19.33
N THR A 140 -41.72 -6.86 18.23
CA THR A 140 -43.11 -7.27 17.96
C THR A 140 -43.58 -8.32 18.98
N LEU A 141 -42.75 -9.33 19.27
CA LEU A 141 -43.05 -10.33 20.31
C LEU A 141 -43.17 -9.72 21.71
N GLU A 142 -42.34 -8.73 22.05
CA GLU A 142 -42.45 -8.02 23.33
C GLU A 142 -43.77 -7.24 23.45
N ALA A 143 -44.23 -6.63 22.36
CA ALA A 143 -45.52 -5.95 22.32
C ALA A 143 -46.69 -6.93 22.46
N GLU A 144 -46.60 -8.11 21.82
CA GLU A 144 -47.59 -9.18 21.95
C GLU A 144 -47.68 -9.71 23.39
N VAL A 145 -46.53 -9.98 24.03
CA VAL A 145 -46.48 -10.40 25.44
C VAL A 145 -47.19 -9.38 26.33
N LYS A 146 -46.92 -8.08 26.17
CA LYS A 146 -47.59 -7.02 26.95
C LYS A 146 -49.09 -6.98 26.72
N ASN A 147 -49.53 -7.18 25.47
CA ASN A 147 -50.96 -7.20 25.15
C ASN A 147 -51.68 -8.41 25.78
N ILE A 148 -51.05 -9.58 25.78
CA ILE A 148 -51.58 -10.78 26.44
C ILE A 148 -51.66 -10.56 27.96
N GLU A 149 -50.62 -10.00 28.59
CA GLU A 149 -50.63 -9.67 30.03
C GLU A 149 -51.77 -8.70 30.38
N ALA A 150 -51.98 -7.66 29.57
CA ALA A 150 -53.09 -6.72 29.76
C ALA A 150 -54.46 -7.42 29.62
N THR A 151 -54.60 -8.33 28.66
CA THR A 151 -55.84 -9.08 28.43
C THR A 151 -56.14 -10.07 29.58
N ILE A 152 -55.11 -10.70 30.14
CA ILE A 152 -55.23 -11.55 31.33
C ILE A 152 -55.69 -10.70 32.52
N ALA A 153 -55.03 -9.57 32.79
CA ALA A 153 -55.39 -8.68 33.89
C ALA A 153 -56.84 -8.18 33.78
N GLN A 154 -57.27 -7.80 32.57
CA GLN A 154 -58.66 -7.41 32.31
C GLN A 154 -59.64 -8.56 32.58
N SER A 155 -59.30 -9.79 32.18
CA SER A 155 -60.16 -10.96 32.39
C SER A 155 -60.27 -11.32 33.87
N ILE A 156 -59.17 -11.23 34.63
CA ILE A 156 -59.15 -11.41 36.09
C ILE A 156 -60.01 -10.34 36.78
N ALA A 157 -59.94 -9.09 36.33
CA ALA A 157 -60.76 -8.01 36.86
C ALA A 157 -62.27 -8.23 36.65
N GLN A 158 -62.68 -9.00 35.64
CA GLN A 158 -64.09 -9.41 35.44
C GLN A 158 -64.51 -10.59 36.36
N ILE A 159 -63.58 -11.44 36.79
CA ILE A 159 -63.88 -12.61 37.64
C ILE A 159 -64.22 -12.21 39.08
N LEU A 160 -63.57 -11.17 39.61
CA LEU A 160 -63.77 -10.68 40.97
C LEU A 160 -65.23 -10.25 41.25
N PRO A 161 -65.84 -9.33 40.46
CA PRO A 161 -67.21 -8.90 40.71
C PRO A 161 -68.23 -10.02 40.47
N LEU A 162 -67.96 -10.96 39.56
CA LEU A 162 -68.80 -12.14 39.37
C LEU A 162 -68.80 -13.02 40.63
N SER A 163 -67.64 -13.19 41.26
CA SER A 163 -67.52 -13.98 42.50
C SER A 163 -68.27 -13.33 43.66
N GLU A 164 -68.19 -12.01 43.80
CA GLU A 164 -68.93 -11.25 44.81
C GLU A 164 -70.46 -11.33 44.57
N GLN A 165 -70.92 -11.21 43.32
CA GLN A 165 -72.33 -11.36 42.98
C GLN A 165 -72.86 -12.76 43.28
N ILE A 166 -72.08 -13.81 42.97
CA ILE A 166 -72.42 -15.20 43.29
C ILE A 166 -72.55 -15.37 44.80
N GLU A 167 -71.62 -14.85 45.59
CA GLU A 167 -71.65 -14.95 47.05
C GLU A 167 -72.87 -14.22 47.65
N SER A 168 -73.12 -12.98 47.21
CA SER A 168 -74.26 -12.18 47.65
C SER A 168 -75.60 -12.87 47.34
N LYS A 169 -75.78 -13.36 46.11
CA LYS A 169 -77.00 -14.07 45.71
C LYS A 169 -77.15 -15.42 46.42
N SER A 170 -76.05 -16.13 46.65
CA SER A 170 -76.05 -17.37 47.45
C SER A 170 -76.49 -17.12 48.89
N LEU A 171 -76.12 -15.97 49.48
CA LEU A 171 -76.60 -15.57 50.80
C LEU A 171 -78.09 -15.24 50.78
N GLN A 172 -78.57 -14.52 49.75
CA GLN A 172 -80.00 -14.22 49.59
C GLN A 172 -80.85 -15.49 49.44
N ILE A 173 -80.38 -16.49 48.68
CA ILE A 173 -81.03 -17.80 48.56
C ILE A 173 -81.17 -18.47 49.93
N LYS A 174 -80.10 -18.48 50.74
CA LYS A 174 -80.15 -19.04 52.10
C LYS A 174 -81.18 -18.32 52.98
N GLN A 175 -81.21 -16.99 52.96
CA GLN A 175 -82.19 -16.20 53.71
C GLN A 175 -83.63 -16.49 53.27
N LEU A 176 -83.88 -16.64 51.96
CA LEU A 176 -85.21 -16.99 51.44
C LEU A 176 -85.64 -18.40 51.86
N HIS A 177 -84.71 -19.37 51.88
CA HIS A 177 -85.00 -20.71 52.39
C HIS A 177 -85.28 -20.73 53.90
N GLU A 178 -84.55 -19.93 54.69
CA GLU A 178 -84.80 -19.75 56.12
C GLU A 178 -86.17 -19.13 56.37
N GLN A 179 -86.52 -18.04 55.68
CA GLN A 179 -87.84 -17.40 55.77
C GLN A 179 -88.99 -18.35 55.38
N ALA A 180 -88.80 -19.13 54.30
CA ALA A 180 -89.77 -20.15 53.91
C ALA A 180 -89.94 -21.23 54.98
N SER A 181 -88.84 -21.66 55.62
CA SER A 181 -88.84 -22.64 56.70
C SER A 181 -89.53 -22.11 57.96
N GLU A 182 -89.20 -20.89 58.40
CA GLU A 182 -89.82 -20.23 59.54
C GLU A 182 -91.33 -20.05 59.32
N ARG A 183 -91.73 -19.64 58.11
CA ARG A 183 -93.15 -19.47 57.78
C ARG A 183 -93.92 -20.80 57.87
N ARG A 184 -93.33 -21.90 57.39
CA ARG A 184 -93.89 -23.25 57.55
C ARG A 184 -94.02 -23.65 59.03
N GLN A 185 -93.03 -23.33 59.87
CA GLN A 185 -93.04 -23.66 61.30
C GLN A 185 -94.07 -22.86 62.10
N SER A 186 -94.41 -21.64 61.66
CA SER A 186 -95.35 -20.75 62.34
C SER A 186 -96.82 -21.20 62.27
N SER A 187 -97.16 -22.18 61.41
CA SER A 187 -98.52 -22.69 61.27
C SER A 187 -98.54 -24.22 61.30
N MET A 188 -99.49 -24.80 62.05
CA MET A 188 -99.59 -26.25 62.23
C MET A 188 -99.91 -27.00 60.92
N VAL A 189 -100.51 -26.29 59.93
CA VAL A 189 -100.83 -26.82 58.60
C VAL A 189 -100.68 -25.72 57.53
N CYS A 190 -99.44 -25.35 57.18
CA CYS A 190 -99.16 -24.28 56.22
C CYS A 190 -99.73 -24.55 54.82
N ASP A 191 -99.82 -25.83 54.43
CA ASP A 191 -100.28 -26.25 53.10
C ASP A 191 -101.80 -26.09 52.90
N GLU A 192 -102.58 -26.02 53.98
CA GLU A 192 -104.05 -25.84 53.93
C GLU A 192 -104.46 -24.36 54.03
N VAL A 193 -103.61 -23.52 54.63
CA VAL A 193 -103.86 -22.09 54.77
C VAL A 193 -103.31 -21.35 53.55
N LYS A 194 -104.22 -20.89 52.68
CA LYS A 194 -103.89 -20.23 51.40
C LYS A 194 -102.79 -19.15 51.52
N ASP A 195 -102.85 -18.27 52.51
CA ASP A 195 -101.85 -17.22 52.74
C ASP A 195 -100.45 -17.77 53.08
N CYS A 196 -100.39 -18.86 53.86
CA CYS A 196 -99.12 -19.52 54.20
C CYS A 196 -98.53 -20.25 52.98
N ALA A 197 -99.36 -21.00 52.26
CA ALA A 197 -98.97 -21.68 51.04
C ALA A 197 -98.47 -20.71 49.95
N ASP A 198 -99.19 -19.61 49.72
CA ASP A 198 -98.85 -18.59 48.71
C ASP A 198 -97.53 -17.87 49.05
N SER A 199 -97.30 -17.52 50.33
CA SER A 199 -96.05 -16.87 50.77
C SER A 199 -94.83 -17.80 50.68
N VAL A 200 -94.98 -19.06 51.10
CA VAL A 200 -93.93 -20.08 50.95
C VAL A 200 -93.61 -20.32 49.47
N ALA A 201 -94.63 -20.42 48.62
CA ALA A 201 -94.45 -20.58 47.17
C ALA A 201 -93.72 -19.36 46.57
N ALA A 202 -94.02 -18.14 47.02
CA ALA A 202 -93.32 -16.93 46.59
C ALA A 202 -91.82 -16.96 46.95
N PHE A 203 -91.47 -17.31 48.20
CA PHE A 203 -90.07 -17.43 48.61
C PHE A 203 -89.32 -18.52 47.84
N VAL A 204 -89.94 -19.68 47.62
CA VAL A 204 -89.35 -20.79 46.86
C VAL A 204 -89.14 -20.39 45.40
N ASN A 205 -90.11 -19.71 44.77
CA ASN A 205 -89.97 -19.24 43.40
C ASN A 205 -88.88 -18.17 43.27
N GLN A 206 -88.76 -17.26 44.23
CA GLN A 206 -87.71 -16.25 44.25
C GLN A 206 -86.32 -16.87 44.45
N ALA A 207 -86.20 -17.86 45.34
CA ALA A 207 -84.96 -18.61 45.53
C ALA A 207 -84.56 -19.32 44.24
N LYS A 208 -85.50 -19.98 43.55
CA LYS A 208 -85.25 -20.66 42.27
C LYS A 208 -84.74 -19.71 41.17
N LEU A 209 -85.32 -18.51 41.06
CA LEU A 209 -84.83 -17.51 40.10
C LEU A 209 -83.39 -17.07 40.41
N LEU A 210 -83.05 -16.91 41.69
CA LEU A 210 -81.69 -16.58 42.10
C LEU A 210 -80.73 -17.76 41.88
N GLU A 211 -81.17 -19.01 42.07
CA GLU A 211 -80.38 -20.21 41.76
C GLU A 211 -80.02 -20.28 40.28
N ASP A 212 -80.99 -20.04 39.39
CA ASP A 212 -80.77 -19.98 37.94
C ASP A 212 -79.76 -18.86 37.58
N GLU A 213 -79.86 -17.70 38.22
CA GLU A 213 -78.92 -16.59 38.02
C GLU A 213 -77.51 -16.91 38.55
N VAL A 214 -77.40 -17.57 39.71
CA VAL A 214 -76.12 -18.04 40.26
C VAL A 214 -75.48 -19.09 39.34
N MET A 215 -76.27 -19.98 38.73
CA MET A 215 -75.76 -20.93 37.73
C MET A 215 -75.22 -20.20 36.50
N PHE A 216 -75.94 -19.21 35.98
CA PHE A 216 -75.48 -18.39 34.86
C PHE A 216 -74.18 -17.63 35.17
N LEU A 217 -74.09 -17.00 36.35
CA LEU A 217 -72.89 -16.29 36.80
C LEU A 217 -71.71 -17.26 36.98
N ASN A 218 -71.94 -18.45 37.51
CA ASN A 218 -70.92 -19.49 37.63
C ASN A 218 -70.39 -19.95 36.28
N SER A 219 -71.28 -20.18 35.30
CA SER A 219 -70.88 -20.53 33.92
C SER A 219 -70.02 -19.41 33.32
N THR A 220 -70.47 -18.17 33.43
CA THR A 220 -69.72 -17.00 32.93
C THR A 220 -68.34 -16.89 33.59
N ARG A 221 -68.26 -17.13 34.90
CA ARG A 221 -66.99 -17.15 35.65
C ARG A 221 -66.06 -18.26 35.15
N GLN A 222 -66.58 -19.46 34.92
CA GLN A 222 -65.80 -20.58 34.39
C GLN A 222 -65.28 -20.29 32.97
N ASP A 223 -66.07 -19.63 32.13
CA ASP A 223 -65.63 -19.20 30.81
C ASP A 223 -64.44 -18.24 30.89
N TYR A 224 -64.52 -17.23 31.76
CA TYR A 224 -63.39 -16.33 32.01
C TYR A 224 -62.15 -17.04 32.58
N GLN A 225 -62.33 -17.97 33.52
CA GLN A 225 -61.23 -18.78 34.06
C GLN A 225 -60.55 -19.61 32.96
N SER A 226 -61.34 -20.27 32.10
CA SER A 226 -60.81 -21.05 30.98
C SER A 226 -60.07 -20.19 29.97
N LYS A 227 -60.56 -18.96 29.72
CA LYS A 227 -59.91 -17.97 28.86
C LYS A 227 -58.58 -17.52 29.46
N VAL A 228 -58.52 -17.26 30.76
CA VAL A 228 -57.28 -16.91 31.47
C VAL A 228 -56.26 -18.04 31.34
N SER A 229 -56.64 -19.29 31.63
CA SER A 229 -55.71 -20.43 31.50
C SER A 229 -55.16 -20.62 30.08
N ARG A 230 -55.98 -20.37 29.04
CA ARG A 230 -55.51 -20.40 27.64
C ARG A 230 -54.53 -19.25 27.36
N LEU A 231 -54.84 -18.04 27.80
CA LEU A 231 -53.96 -16.88 27.63
C LEU A 231 -52.64 -17.04 28.38
N GLU A 232 -52.65 -17.65 29.57
CA GLU A 232 -51.44 -17.97 30.33
C GLU A 232 -50.55 -18.99 29.59
N ALA A 233 -51.14 -20.00 28.96
CA ALA A 233 -50.40 -20.94 28.12
C ALA A 233 -49.75 -20.24 26.91
N TYR A 234 -50.51 -19.38 26.21
CA TYR A 234 -49.98 -18.57 25.10
C TYR A 234 -48.89 -17.59 25.55
N LEU A 235 -49.06 -16.96 26.71
CA LEU A 235 -48.05 -16.08 27.31
C LEU A 235 -46.75 -16.85 27.57
N HIS A 236 -46.84 -18.06 28.12
CA HIS A 236 -45.68 -18.89 28.39
C HIS A 236 -44.95 -19.27 27.09
N GLU A 237 -45.68 -19.65 26.05
CA GLU A 237 -45.12 -19.96 24.74
C GLU A 237 -44.43 -18.74 24.11
N ALA A 238 -45.10 -17.58 24.06
CA ALA A 238 -44.54 -16.34 23.53
C ALA A 238 -43.29 -15.90 24.30
N LYS A 239 -43.29 -15.99 25.64
CA LYS A 239 -42.11 -15.72 26.47
C LYS A 239 -40.97 -16.72 26.25
N SER A 240 -41.28 -17.97 25.92
CA SER A 240 -40.27 -18.96 25.55
C SER A 240 -39.61 -18.59 24.23
N GLN A 241 -40.40 -18.34 23.18
CA GLN A 241 -39.90 -17.95 21.87
C GLN A 241 -39.04 -16.68 21.94
N LEU A 242 -39.49 -15.68 22.72
CA LEU A 242 -38.71 -14.46 22.97
C LEU A 242 -37.34 -14.75 23.60
N ARG A 243 -37.28 -15.64 24.59
CA ARG A 243 -36.01 -16.02 25.24
C ARG A 243 -35.11 -16.77 24.27
N ASP A 244 -35.66 -17.70 23.50
CA ASP A 244 -34.89 -18.51 22.55
C ASP A 244 -34.27 -17.64 21.45
N GLU A 245 -35.00 -16.68 20.88
CA GLU A 245 -34.45 -15.75 19.90
C GLU A 245 -33.40 -14.82 20.50
N LYS A 246 -33.62 -14.28 21.71
CA LYS A 246 -32.60 -13.46 22.40
C LYS A 246 -31.31 -14.23 22.69
N VAL A 247 -31.42 -15.52 23.03
CA VAL A 247 -30.27 -16.39 23.26
C VAL A 247 -29.52 -16.65 21.95
N LYS A 248 -30.22 -16.96 20.86
CA LYS A 248 -29.60 -17.11 19.53
C LYS A 248 -28.88 -15.85 19.08
N ASP A 249 -29.50 -14.68 19.23
CA ASP A 249 -28.88 -13.40 18.88
C ASP A 249 -27.61 -13.16 19.71
N ARG A 250 -27.65 -13.42 21.02
CA ARG A 250 -26.48 -13.29 21.89
C ARG A 250 -25.36 -14.27 21.52
N ASP A 251 -25.69 -15.53 21.29
CA ASP A 251 -24.70 -16.57 21.02
C ASP A 251 -24.02 -16.33 19.66
N THR A 252 -24.78 -15.88 18.64
CA THR A 252 -24.21 -15.46 17.36
C THR A 252 -23.29 -14.24 17.50
N ILE A 253 -23.67 -13.22 18.28
CA ILE A 253 -22.79 -12.06 18.54
C ILE A 253 -21.49 -12.50 19.24
N ASN A 254 -21.59 -13.38 20.24
CA ASN A 254 -20.43 -13.86 20.99
C ASN A 254 -19.48 -14.72 20.14
N GLU A 255 -20.00 -15.49 19.19
CA GLU A 255 -19.20 -16.28 18.26
C GLU A 255 -18.27 -15.38 17.42
N PHE A 256 -18.73 -14.19 17.05
CA PHE A 256 -17.97 -13.27 16.18
C PHE A 256 -17.27 -12.11 16.91
N ALA A 257 -17.54 -11.87 18.20
CA ALA A 257 -16.94 -10.75 18.95
C ALA A 257 -15.39 -10.77 19.00
N GLY A 258 -14.78 -11.96 19.04
CA GLY A 258 -13.32 -12.11 18.98
C GLY A 258 -12.73 -11.76 17.61
N THR A 259 -13.49 -12.00 16.53
CA THR A 259 -13.01 -11.79 15.16
C THR A 259 -12.97 -10.31 14.78
N GLU A 260 -13.90 -9.50 15.28
CA GLU A 260 -13.95 -8.06 14.99
C GLU A 260 -12.80 -7.30 15.65
N THR A 261 -12.57 -7.57 16.94
CA THR A 261 -11.48 -6.93 17.70
C THR A 261 -10.11 -7.31 17.13
N GLU A 262 -9.93 -8.57 16.75
CA GLU A 262 -8.70 -9.04 16.12
C GLU A 262 -8.51 -8.42 14.73
N TYR A 263 -9.59 -8.25 13.95
CA TYR A 263 -9.54 -7.59 12.64
C TYR A 263 -9.21 -6.10 12.75
N GLU A 264 -9.88 -5.34 13.62
CA GLU A 264 -9.64 -3.91 13.77
C GLU A 264 -8.20 -3.63 14.25
N LEU A 265 -7.70 -4.41 15.21
CA LEU A 265 -6.32 -4.32 15.67
C LEU A 265 -5.32 -4.60 14.55
N LYS A 266 -5.57 -5.63 13.73
CA LYS A 266 -4.73 -5.97 12.57
C LYS A 266 -4.81 -4.91 11.47
N LYS A 267 -6.00 -4.34 11.22
CA LYS A 267 -6.22 -3.24 10.27
C LYS A 267 -5.47 -1.99 10.70
N GLN A 268 -5.58 -1.56 11.96
CA GLN A 268 -4.87 -0.40 12.48
C GLN A 268 -3.34 -0.59 12.47
N ALA A 269 -2.85 -1.79 12.84
CA ALA A 269 -1.44 -2.14 12.74
C ALA A 269 -0.92 -2.10 11.28
N TYR A 270 -1.80 -2.31 10.30
CA TYR A 270 -1.47 -2.22 8.88
C TYR A 270 -1.53 -0.78 8.36
N GLU A 271 -2.60 -0.05 8.65
CA GLU A 271 -2.73 1.35 8.25
C GLU A 271 -1.59 2.19 8.83
N SER A 272 -1.13 1.89 10.05
CA SER A 272 0.07 2.51 10.63
C SER A 272 1.36 2.16 9.87
N LYS A 273 1.54 0.92 9.39
CA LYS A 273 2.71 0.53 8.57
C LYS A 273 2.69 1.18 7.19
N VAL A 274 1.55 1.16 6.51
CA VAL A 274 1.44 1.77 5.17
C VAL A 274 1.54 3.29 5.25
N SER A 275 0.90 3.92 6.25
CA SER A 275 1.06 5.35 6.49
C SER A 275 2.49 5.72 6.88
N ALA A 276 3.21 4.89 7.63
CA ALA A 276 4.63 5.11 7.91
C ALA A 276 5.48 5.11 6.63
N ILE A 277 5.22 4.17 5.71
CA ILE A 277 5.90 4.11 4.41
C ILE A 277 5.50 5.32 3.55
N LEU A 278 4.22 5.68 3.46
CA LEU A 278 3.76 6.84 2.69
C LEU A 278 4.25 8.16 3.27
N ALA A 279 4.34 8.27 4.60
CA ALA A 279 4.89 9.44 5.30
C ALA A 279 6.37 9.65 4.98
N PHE A 280 7.14 8.58 4.78
CA PHE A 280 8.52 8.69 4.28
C PHE A 280 8.58 9.38 2.90
N PHE A 281 7.55 9.22 2.08
CA PHE A 281 7.40 9.90 0.79
C PHE A 281 6.63 11.24 0.87
N GLY A 282 6.29 11.72 2.08
CA GLY A 282 5.58 12.98 2.28
C GLY A 282 4.10 12.95 1.90
N HIS A 283 3.49 11.77 1.75
CA HIS A 283 2.08 11.61 1.45
C HIS A 283 1.30 11.06 2.64
N LYS A 284 0.13 11.63 2.91
CA LYS A 284 -0.92 11.07 3.77
C LYS A 284 -2.05 10.66 2.85
N SER A 285 -2.46 9.40 2.91
CA SER A 285 -3.59 8.88 2.13
C SER A 285 -4.73 8.53 3.05
N ASP A 286 -5.94 8.91 2.65
CA ASP A 286 -7.19 8.51 3.32
C ASP A 286 -7.49 7.02 3.06
N ASP A 287 -6.96 6.45 1.96
CA ASP A 287 -7.04 5.02 1.62
C ASP A 287 -5.64 4.38 1.47
N PRO A 288 -5.04 3.86 2.56
CA PRO A 288 -3.75 3.17 2.50
C PRO A 288 -3.82 1.87 1.66
N PHE A 289 -4.97 1.22 1.60
CA PHE A 289 -5.16 -0.04 0.88
C PHE A 289 -5.01 0.11 -0.64
N ASN A 290 -5.59 1.15 -1.24
CA ASN A 290 -5.47 1.41 -2.68
C ASN A 290 -4.02 1.72 -3.09
N TRP A 291 -3.28 2.45 -2.26
CA TRP A 291 -1.86 2.70 -2.47
C TRP A 291 -1.03 1.42 -2.42
N PHE A 292 -1.38 0.50 -1.52
CA PHE A 292 -0.74 -0.80 -1.45
C PHE A 292 -1.00 -1.66 -2.69
N ILE A 293 -2.24 -1.72 -3.19
CA ILE A 293 -2.55 -2.40 -4.46
C ILE A 293 -1.77 -1.77 -5.61
N GLY A 294 -1.69 -0.43 -5.64
CA GLY A 294 -0.87 0.31 -6.59
C GLY A 294 0.61 -0.08 -6.51
N PHE A 295 1.16 -0.20 -5.30
CA PHE A 295 2.54 -0.60 -5.07
C PHE A 295 2.83 -2.05 -5.50
N VAL A 296 1.93 -2.99 -5.17
CA VAL A 296 2.07 -4.39 -5.58
C VAL A 296 1.99 -4.52 -7.11
N SER A 297 1.05 -3.82 -7.74
CA SER A 297 0.96 -3.73 -9.19
C SER A 297 2.25 -3.15 -9.79
N PHE A 298 2.77 -2.07 -9.19
CA PHE A 298 4.02 -1.45 -9.60
C PHE A 298 5.24 -2.39 -9.49
N ILE A 299 5.14 -3.51 -8.77
CA ILE A 299 6.22 -4.51 -8.70
C ILE A 299 5.98 -5.66 -9.68
N ILE A 300 4.76 -6.20 -9.73
CA ILE A 300 4.45 -7.38 -10.55
C ILE A 300 4.63 -7.08 -12.04
N TYR A 301 4.14 -5.94 -12.52
CA TYR A 301 4.23 -5.59 -13.94
C TYR A 301 5.69 -5.40 -14.41
N PRO A 302 6.55 -4.67 -13.69
CA PRO A 302 7.98 -4.60 -14.04
C PRO A 302 8.71 -5.93 -13.95
N VAL A 303 8.36 -6.82 -13.02
CA VAL A 303 8.95 -8.17 -12.95
C VAL A 303 8.57 -8.97 -14.20
N TYR A 304 7.28 -8.97 -14.58
CA TYR A 304 6.82 -9.60 -15.82
C TYR A 304 7.54 -9.05 -17.05
N LEU A 305 7.64 -7.71 -17.15
CA LEU A 305 8.36 -7.03 -18.22
C LEU A 305 9.85 -7.40 -18.23
N ALA A 306 10.49 -7.49 -17.07
CA ALA A 306 11.90 -7.84 -16.94
C ALA A 306 12.18 -9.28 -17.40
N LEU A 307 11.32 -10.24 -17.03
CA LEU A 307 11.38 -11.61 -17.55
C LEU A 307 11.25 -11.64 -19.07
N ASN A 308 10.22 -10.97 -19.61
CA ASN A 308 9.98 -10.92 -21.04
C ASN A 308 11.18 -10.30 -21.79
N MET A 309 11.71 -9.20 -21.25
CA MET A 309 12.88 -8.50 -21.80
C MET A 309 14.14 -9.37 -21.76
N PHE A 310 14.36 -10.14 -20.69
CA PHE A 310 15.49 -11.05 -20.59
C PHE A 310 15.41 -12.19 -21.61
N LEU A 311 14.25 -12.82 -21.75
CA LEU A 311 14.03 -13.88 -22.73
C LEU A 311 14.21 -13.36 -24.16
N ASN A 312 13.68 -12.18 -24.47
CA ASN A 312 13.85 -11.55 -25.78
C ASN A 312 15.31 -11.18 -26.07
N PHE A 313 16.08 -10.70 -25.08
CA PHE A 313 17.50 -10.39 -25.27
C PHE A 313 18.40 -11.62 -25.41
N GLN A 314 17.96 -12.77 -24.89
CA GLN A 314 18.66 -14.05 -25.07
C GLN A 314 18.21 -14.82 -26.32
N SER A 315 17.29 -14.25 -27.13
CA SER A 315 16.90 -14.85 -28.40
C SER A 315 18.11 -15.00 -29.35
N PRO A 316 18.13 -16.04 -30.18
CA PRO A 316 19.25 -16.34 -31.07
C PRO A 316 19.54 -15.18 -32.04
N GLU A 317 18.49 -14.50 -32.51
CA GLU A 317 18.58 -13.33 -33.40
C GLU A 317 19.30 -12.15 -32.73
N ASN A 318 18.89 -11.79 -31.50
CA ASN A 318 19.50 -10.70 -30.76
C ASN A 318 20.94 -11.02 -30.35
N LEU A 319 21.23 -12.28 -30.00
CA LEU A 319 22.59 -12.73 -29.72
C LEU A 319 23.48 -12.66 -30.97
N ALA A 320 22.97 -13.07 -32.14
CA ALA A 320 23.68 -12.96 -33.41
C ALA A 320 23.99 -11.51 -33.75
N HIS A 321 23.00 -10.61 -33.62
CA HIS A 321 23.16 -9.19 -33.87
C HIS A 321 24.12 -8.50 -32.87
N ARG A 322 24.17 -8.92 -31.60
CA ARG A 322 25.17 -8.43 -30.65
C ARG A 322 26.58 -8.86 -31.05
N ARG A 323 26.76 -10.12 -31.47
CA ARG A 323 28.04 -10.64 -31.94
C ARG A 323 28.53 -9.91 -33.19
N THR A 324 27.67 -9.60 -34.15
CA THR A 324 28.05 -8.82 -35.35
C THR A 324 28.47 -7.40 -34.98
N LYS A 325 27.68 -6.68 -34.18
CA LYS A 325 28.05 -5.34 -33.70
C LYS A 325 29.36 -5.33 -32.91
N GLN A 326 29.63 -6.38 -32.13
CA GLN A 326 30.89 -6.48 -31.38
C GLN A 326 32.09 -6.70 -32.30
N LYS A 327 31.95 -7.58 -33.31
CA LYS A 327 32.96 -7.75 -34.37
C LYS A 327 33.20 -6.46 -35.13
N GLU A 328 32.16 -5.71 -35.50
CA GLU A 328 32.30 -4.40 -36.15
C GLU A 328 33.02 -3.38 -35.26
N LYS A 329 32.68 -3.31 -33.96
CA LYS A 329 33.37 -2.43 -33.02
C LYS A 329 34.85 -2.79 -32.88
N ASP A 330 35.18 -4.08 -32.82
CA ASP A 330 36.56 -4.53 -32.71
C ASP A 330 37.34 -4.29 -34.00
N GLN A 331 36.70 -4.47 -35.17
CA GLN A 331 37.28 -4.07 -36.46
C GLN A 331 37.51 -2.55 -36.51
N ARG A 332 36.54 -1.73 -36.10
CA ARG A 332 36.69 -0.26 -36.02
C ARG A 332 37.80 0.15 -35.05
N LYS A 333 37.97 -0.55 -33.92
CA LYS A 333 39.09 -0.32 -32.99
C LYS A 333 40.43 -0.69 -33.63
N LYS A 334 40.50 -1.82 -34.33
CA LYS A 334 41.71 -2.24 -35.07
C LYS A 334 42.07 -1.24 -36.17
N THR A 335 41.11 -0.81 -36.99
CA THR A 335 41.36 0.19 -38.04
C THR A 335 41.78 1.53 -37.45
N LYS A 336 41.16 1.99 -36.35
CA LYS A 336 41.60 3.19 -35.61
C LYS A 336 43.04 3.07 -35.10
N ARG A 337 43.43 1.91 -34.54
CA ARG A 337 44.82 1.64 -34.10
C ARG A 337 45.80 1.63 -35.28
N VAL A 338 45.41 1.05 -36.40
CA VAL A 338 46.23 1.05 -37.63
C VAL A 338 46.38 2.47 -38.16
N HIS A 339 45.29 3.24 -38.29
CA HIS A 339 45.33 4.64 -38.71
C HIS A 339 46.17 5.52 -37.77
N SER A 340 46.02 5.37 -36.45
CA SER A 340 46.85 6.12 -35.50
C SER A 340 48.33 5.75 -35.63
N SER A 341 48.64 4.46 -35.83
CA SER A 341 50.02 4.01 -36.06
C SER A 341 50.62 4.55 -37.38
N LEU A 342 49.85 4.57 -38.47
CA LEU A 342 50.24 5.12 -39.77
C LEU A 342 50.43 6.63 -39.71
N ARG A 343 49.50 7.35 -39.09
CA ARG A 343 49.61 8.79 -38.84
C ARG A 343 50.89 9.12 -38.07
N ASN A 344 51.20 8.35 -37.02
CA ASN A 344 52.42 8.55 -36.25
C ASN A 344 53.69 8.25 -37.06
N ARG A 345 53.68 7.25 -37.94
CA ARG A 345 54.81 6.97 -38.85
C ARG A 345 55.01 8.08 -39.88
N LEU A 346 53.93 8.56 -40.50
CA LEU A 346 53.96 9.66 -41.46
C LEU A 346 54.46 10.95 -40.81
N LEU A 347 53.95 11.29 -39.62
CA LEU A 347 54.42 12.46 -38.87
C LEU A 347 55.91 12.35 -38.52
N LYS A 348 56.40 11.17 -38.12
CA LYS A 348 57.84 10.94 -37.91
C LYS A 348 58.66 11.12 -39.19
N HIS A 349 58.16 10.63 -40.33
CA HIS A 349 58.83 10.83 -41.62
C HIS A 349 58.87 12.30 -42.03
N ILE A 350 57.75 13.02 -41.92
CA ILE A 350 57.65 14.46 -42.21
C ILE A 350 58.61 15.25 -41.29
N LEU A 351 58.63 14.92 -40.00
CA LEU A 351 59.55 15.54 -39.03
C LEU A 351 61.02 15.30 -39.44
N LYS A 352 61.37 14.07 -39.82
CA LYS A 352 62.72 13.72 -40.27
C LYS A 352 63.11 14.49 -41.54
N THR A 353 62.20 14.59 -42.52
CA THR A 353 62.46 15.36 -43.74
C THR A 353 62.61 16.85 -43.45
N LEU A 354 61.77 17.42 -42.58
CA LEU A 354 61.89 18.82 -42.15
C LEU A 354 63.21 19.07 -41.41
N MET A 355 63.65 18.15 -40.55
CA MET A 355 64.96 18.24 -39.89
C MET A 355 66.11 18.23 -40.89
N VAL A 356 66.07 17.36 -41.90
CA VAL A 356 67.09 17.31 -42.97
C VAL A 356 67.09 18.59 -43.81
N MET A 357 65.91 19.11 -44.17
CA MET A 357 65.78 20.38 -44.89
C MET A 357 66.34 21.55 -44.07
N ASN A 358 66.04 21.61 -42.77
CA ASN A 358 66.58 22.63 -41.87
C ASN A 358 68.12 22.53 -41.76
N GLN A 359 68.67 21.32 -41.65
CA GLN A 359 70.12 21.13 -41.68
C GLN A 359 70.76 21.57 -43.01
N ARG A 360 70.12 21.27 -44.16
CA ARG A 360 70.57 21.75 -45.48
C ARG A 360 70.52 23.28 -45.56
N ASN A 361 69.45 23.91 -45.09
CA ASN A 361 69.34 25.37 -45.05
C ASN A 361 70.42 26.00 -44.14
N LYS A 362 70.71 25.40 -42.98
CA LYS A 362 71.82 25.84 -42.12
C LYS A 362 73.18 25.73 -42.82
N ARG A 363 73.43 24.64 -43.57
CA ARG A 363 74.65 24.47 -44.38
C ARG A 363 74.73 25.51 -45.50
N HIS A 364 73.65 25.74 -46.23
CA HIS A 364 73.59 26.78 -47.26
C HIS A 364 73.86 28.18 -46.70
N LYS A 365 73.27 28.54 -45.55
CA LYS A 365 73.55 29.80 -44.85
C LYS A 365 75.02 29.92 -44.43
N LYS A 366 75.65 28.85 -43.94
CA LYS A 366 77.09 28.82 -43.63
C LYS A 366 77.96 29.01 -44.87
N VAL A 367 77.63 28.37 -45.99
CA VAL A 367 78.36 28.52 -47.26
C VAL A 367 78.21 29.94 -47.82
N GLN A 368 77.01 30.52 -47.76
CA GLN A 368 76.78 31.92 -48.15
C GLN A 368 77.57 32.90 -47.26
N ALA A 369 77.58 32.68 -45.94
CA ALA A 369 78.38 33.48 -45.01
C ALA A 369 79.88 33.41 -45.33
N HIS A 370 80.41 32.22 -45.64
CA HIS A 370 81.81 32.08 -46.09
C HIS A 370 82.09 32.79 -47.41
N LYS A 371 81.18 32.74 -48.39
CA LYS A 371 81.32 33.48 -49.65
C LYS A 371 81.36 34.99 -49.40
N MET A 372 80.49 35.53 -48.54
CA MET A 372 80.50 36.96 -48.19
C MET A 372 81.78 37.37 -47.45
N ASN A 373 82.29 36.52 -46.55
CA ASN A 373 83.55 36.78 -45.85
C ASN A 373 84.76 36.78 -46.80
N ASN A 374 84.81 35.85 -47.76
CA ASN A 374 85.85 35.82 -48.79
C ASN A 374 85.78 37.04 -49.72
N GLN A 375 84.59 37.54 -50.06
CA GLN A 375 84.45 38.81 -50.78
C GLN A 375 85.00 40.01 -49.98
N GLY A 376 84.80 40.01 -48.65
CA GLY A 376 85.39 41.00 -47.76
C GLY A 376 86.92 40.96 -47.76
N ILE A 377 87.52 39.76 -47.73
CA ILE A 377 88.96 39.55 -47.83
C ILE A 377 89.49 40.02 -49.19
N ILE A 378 88.83 39.66 -50.29
CA ILE A 378 89.20 40.09 -51.65
C ILE A 378 89.14 41.62 -51.78
N ARG A 379 88.12 42.29 -51.22
CA ARG A 379 88.05 43.76 -51.18
C ARG A 379 89.19 44.38 -50.38
N LYS A 380 89.58 43.79 -49.24
CA LYS A 380 90.73 44.26 -48.46
C LYS A 380 92.04 44.08 -49.23
N LEU A 381 92.19 42.97 -49.96
CA LEU A 381 93.36 42.68 -50.79
C LEU A 381 93.46 43.63 -51.99
N LEU A 382 92.34 43.94 -52.65
CA LEU A 382 92.24 44.95 -53.70
C LEU A 382 92.57 46.36 -53.19
N LYS A 383 92.11 46.74 -51.99
CA LYS A 383 92.52 48.01 -51.35
C LYS A 383 94.03 48.04 -51.10
N TYR A 384 94.61 46.94 -50.60
CA TYR A 384 96.05 46.82 -50.40
C TYR A 384 96.83 46.96 -51.73
N LEU A 385 96.39 46.28 -52.79
CA LEU A 385 96.99 46.37 -54.12
C LEU A 385 96.88 47.79 -54.72
N ARG A 386 95.74 48.48 -54.50
CA ARG A 386 95.52 49.85 -54.96
C ARG A 386 96.41 50.86 -54.23
N VAL A 387 96.59 50.69 -52.91
CA VAL A 387 97.54 51.52 -52.12
C VAL A 387 98.98 51.20 -52.51
N TRP A 388 99.29 49.93 -52.75
CA TRP A 388 100.60 49.48 -53.20
C TRP A 388 100.96 50.05 -54.58
N SER A 389 100.01 50.11 -55.52
CA SER A 389 100.22 50.72 -56.84
C SER A 389 100.40 52.24 -56.74
N ALA A 390 99.58 52.92 -55.93
CA ALA A 390 99.67 54.36 -55.72
C ALA A 390 101.01 54.81 -55.08
N ARG A 391 101.63 53.96 -54.25
CA ARG A 391 102.96 54.24 -53.67
C ARG A 391 104.12 54.16 -54.67
N ARG A 392 103.94 53.53 -55.84
CA ARG A 392 104.97 53.42 -56.89
C ARG A 392 104.93 54.55 -57.92
N THR A 393 103.84 55.30 -57.99
CA THR A 393 103.72 56.46 -58.87
C THR A 393 103.94 57.73 -58.05
N LYS A 394 105.21 58.07 -57.78
CA LYS A 394 105.61 59.39 -57.28
C LYS A 394 106.23 60.18 -58.44
N LEU A 395 105.51 61.17 -58.94
CA LEU A 395 106.05 62.31 -59.67
C LEU A 395 105.57 63.57 -58.94
N ILE A 396 106.50 64.50 -58.70
CA ILE A 396 106.40 65.76 -57.95
C ILE A 396 106.58 66.90 -59.00
N PRO A 397 106.12 68.16 -58.80
CA PRO A 397 104.88 68.76 -59.28
C PRO A 397 105.11 69.95 -60.26
N VAL A 398 104.08 70.50 -60.90
CA VAL A 398 104.09 71.88 -61.44
C VAL A 398 102.72 72.53 -61.24
N GLU A 399 102.73 73.76 -60.70
CA GLU A 399 101.58 74.60 -60.34
C GLU A 399 100.80 75.10 -61.56
N THR A 400 99.48 75.25 -61.45
CA THR A 400 98.70 76.22 -62.24
C THR A 400 97.36 76.52 -61.57
N ILE A 401 97.10 77.81 -61.44
CA ILE A 401 95.93 78.48 -60.88
C ILE A 401 94.78 78.41 -61.90
N VAL A 402 93.53 78.28 -61.44
CA VAL A 402 92.33 79.04 -61.90
C VAL A 402 91.04 78.44 -61.32
N GLU A 403 90.10 79.36 -61.12
CA GLU A 403 88.93 79.43 -60.24
C GLU A 403 87.64 78.74 -60.76
N LYS A 404 86.61 78.80 -59.89
CA LYS A 404 85.15 78.60 -60.11
C LYS A 404 84.63 77.14 -60.10
N GLU A 405 83.44 76.82 -59.59
CA GLU A 405 82.35 77.56 -58.95
C GLU A 405 81.54 76.56 -58.10
N VAL A 406 80.87 77.08 -57.08
CA VAL A 406 80.03 76.38 -56.11
C VAL A 406 78.65 76.14 -56.72
N GLU A 407 78.10 74.93 -56.58
CA GLU A 407 76.65 74.73 -56.60
C GLU A 407 76.21 73.59 -55.67
N LYS A 408 75.08 73.85 -55.03
CA LYS A 408 74.59 73.30 -53.77
C LYS A 408 73.07 73.15 -53.94
N GLU A 409 72.54 71.94 -53.89
CA GLU A 409 71.09 71.66 -53.73
C GLU A 409 71.02 70.36 -52.89
N ILE A 410 70.46 70.24 -51.68
CA ILE A 410 69.31 70.80 -50.95
C ILE A 410 67.94 70.24 -51.41
N GLU A 411 67.37 69.43 -50.50
CA GLU A 411 65.93 69.15 -50.25
C GLU A 411 65.18 68.27 -51.30
N LYS A 412 64.13 67.47 -51.02
CA LYS A 412 63.03 67.62 -50.04
C LYS A 412 61.99 66.43 -50.11
N ILE A 413 61.13 66.32 -49.08
CA ILE A 413 59.75 65.71 -48.96
C ILE A 413 59.67 64.16 -48.92
N VAL A 414 59.25 63.46 -47.83
CA VAL A 414 57.91 63.28 -47.15
C VAL A 414 56.92 62.54 -48.09
N GLU A 415 56.28 61.41 -47.78
CA GLU A 415 55.10 61.09 -46.93
C GLU A 415 55.07 59.54 -46.73
N VAL A 416 54.88 58.95 -45.54
CA VAL A 416 53.61 58.58 -44.86
C VAL A 416 52.65 57.83 -45.81
N GLU A 417 52.30 56.55 -45.60
CA GLU A 417 51.22 56.02 -44.72
C GLU A 417 51.51 54.53 -44.41
N LYS A 418 51.59 54.08 -43.14
CA LYS A 418 50.50 53.65 -42.24
C LYS A 418 49.72 52.41 -42.75
N ILE A 419 49.76 51.32 -41.97
CA ILE A 419 48.63 50.58 -41.36
C ILE A 419 49.15 49.19 -40.87
N VAL A 420 49.45 49.10 -39.57
CA VAL A 420 48.78 48.28 -38.52
C VAL A 420 49.31 46.85 -38.36
N GLU A 421 50.19 46.72 -37.37
CA GLU A 421 50.46 45.50 -36.61
C GLU A 421 49.33 45.29 -35.60
N VAL A 422 48.87 44.05 -35.44
CA VAL A 422 48.13 43.59 -34.26
C VAL A 422 48.92 42.43 -33.68
N GLU A 423 49.83 42.75 -32.76
CA GLU A 423 50.33 41.82 -31.75
C GLU A 423 49.29 41.70 -30.64
N LYS A 424 49.05 40.46 -30.21
CA LYS A 424 48.19 40.14 -29.07
C LYS A 424 49.05 39.41 -28.06
N GLU A 425 49.45 40.12 -27.01
CA GLU A 425 49.99 39.54 -25.78
C GLU A 425 49.10 39.86 -24.58
N VAL A 426 49.27 39.01 -23.57
CA VAL A 426 48.43 38.71 -22.40
C VAL A 426 48.64 39.77 -21.30
N PRO A 427 47.74 39.92 -20.30
CA PRO A 427 48.08 39.33 -19.01
C PRO A 427 46.91 38.70 -18.23
N ILE A 428 47.30 37.75 -17.40
CA ILE A 428 46.53 37.02 -16.38
C ILE A 428 46.22 37.93 -15.19
N TYR A 429 45.00 37.84 -14.64
CA TYR A 429 44.69 38.25 -13.27
C TYR A 429 43.94 37.14 -12.54
N VAL A 430 44.42 36.87 -11.32
CA VAL A 430 43.91 35.86 -10.39
C VAL A 430 43.00 36.59 -9.41
N ASP A 431 41.72 36.23 -9.37
CA ASP A 431 40.82 36.72 -8.32
C ASP A 431 40.64 35.69 -7.19
N ARG A 432 40.82 36.27 -6.01
CA ARG A 432 40.86 35.72 -4.67
C ARG A 432 39.45 35.35 -4.23
N VAL A 433 39.18 34.08 -3.94
CA VAL A 433 37.91 33.65 -3.32
C VAL A 433 37.95 34.03 -1.84
N VAL A 434 37.11 35.00 -1.46
CA VAL A 434 36.79 35.34 -0.07
C VAL A 434 35.60 34.48 0.37
N PRO A 435 35.62 33.82 1.54
CA PRO A 435 34.44 33.16 2.06
C PRO A 435 33.44 34.21 2.57
N ALA A 436 32.26 34.27 1.96
CA ALA A 436 31.12 34.99 2.52
C ALA A 436 30.48 34.13 3.63
N THR A 437 30.54 34.62 4.87
CA THR A 437 29.70 34.12 5.96
C THR A 437 28.26 34.49 5.67
N HIS A 438 27.44 33.51 5.30
CA HIS A 438 26.01 33.69 5.15
C HIS A 438 25.34 33.37 6.49
N GLU A 439 24.89 34.39 7.20
CA GLU A 439 24.03 34.23 8.38
C GLU A 439 22.65 33.79 7.90
N VAL A 440 22.31 32.54 8.17
CA VAL A 440 20.96 32.01 7.99
C VAL A 440 20.13 32.45 9.19
N PRO A 441 18.96 33.09 9.02
CA PRO A 441 18.08 33.35 10.14
C PRO A 441 17.57 32.02 10.70
N VAL A 442 18.01 31.69 11.92
CA VAL A 442 17.42 30.61 12.70
C VAL A 442 16.10 31.14 13.24
N TYR A 443 15.00 30.71 12.63
CA TYR A 443 13.69 30.81 13.25
C TYR A 443 13.68 29.84 14.44
N VAL A 444 13.84 30.39 15.64
CA VAL A 444 13.52 29.67 16.87
C VAL A 444 12.00 29.67 16.95
N ASP A 445 11.38 28.59 16.49
CA ASP A 445 9.98 28.34 16.75
C ASP A 445 9.79 28.31 18.26
N LYS A 446 8.99 29.28 18.72
CA LYS A 446 8.53 29.42 20.09
C LYS A 446 7.89 28.10 20.47
N VAL A 447 8.50 27.35 21.38
CA VAL A 447 7.94 26.12 21.95
C VAL A 447 6.63 26.51 22.62
N VAL A 448 5.53 26.23 21.93
CA VAL A 448 4.21 26.19 22.54
C VAL A 448 4.20 24.90 23.35
N GLU A 449 4.19 25.02 24.68
CA GLU A 449 3.90 23.90 25.57
C GLU A 449 2.48 23.43 25.23
N VAL A 450 2.41 22.34 24.47
CA VAL A 450 1.17 21.60 24.29
C VAL A 450 0.93 20.87 25.60
N GLU A 451 -0.14 21.25 26.30
CA GLU A 451 -0.64 20.55 27.48
C GLU A 451 -0.78 19.07 27.16
N LYS A 452 0.14 18.26 27.70
CA LYS A 452 0.00 16.81 27.66
C LYS A 452 -1.18 16.47 28.57
N PRO A 453 -2.18 15.71 28.10
CA PRO A 453 -3.21 15.21 29.00
C PRO A 453 -2.53 14.37 30.09
N TYR A 454 -2.60 14.86 31.31
CA TYR A 454 -2.15 14.12 32.49
C TYR A 454 -3.15 13.00 32.69
N TYR A 455 -2.77 11.77 32.32
CA TYR A 455 -3.54 10.59 32.66
C TYR A 455 -3.46 10.40 34.17
N ILE A 456 -4.52 10.81 34.86
CA ILE A 456 -4.78 10.34 36.21
C ILE A 456 -4.99 8.83 36.07
N LYS A 457 -4.05 8.04 36.58
CA LYS A 457 -4.27 6.61 36.78
C LYS A 457 -5.39 6.51 37.82
N GLU A 458 -6.61 6.31 37.37
CA GLU A 458 -7.65 5.79 38.24
C GLU A 458 -7.16 4.45 38.78
N PRO A 459 -7.21 4.23 40.11
CA PRO A 459 -6.86 2.94 40.65
C PRO A 459 -7.82 1.91 40.04
N GLU A 460 -7.26 0.90 39.37
CA GLU A 460 -7.98 -0.31 38.99
C GLU A 460 -8.57 -0.92 40.27
N VAL A 461 -9.85 -0.65 40.51
CA VAL A 461 -10.62 -1.39 41.49
C VAL A 461 -10.96 -2.72 40.84
N ILE A 462 -10.20 -3.75 41.22
CA ILE A 462 -10.55 -5.14 40.96
C ILE A 462 -11.85 -5.42 41.71
N ILE A 463 -12.99 -5.28 41.04
CA ILE A 463 -14.27 -5.76 41.56
C ILE A 463 -14.39 -7.24 41.19
N HIS A 464 -13.92 -8.09 42.08
CA HIS A 464 -14.40 -9.48 42.18
C HIS A 464 -15.11 -9.65 43.51
N GLU A 465 -16.25 -8.99 43.65
CA GLU A 465 -17.22 -9.32 44.68
C GLU A 465 -18.56 -9.56 44.01
N ARG A 466 -18.83 -10.84 43.74
CA ARG A 466 -20.15 -11.32 43.35
C ARG A 466 -20.99 -11.28 44.62
N ILE A 467 -21.79 -10.23 44.80
CA ILE A 467 -22.75 -10.14 45.91
C ILE A 467 -23.80 -11.23 45.68
N ILE A 468 -23.74 -12.30 46.46
CA ILE A 468 -24.78 -13.31 46.54
C ILE A 468 -25.82 -12.77 47.54
N PRO A 469 -27.06 -12.46 47.13
CA PRO A 469 -28.08 -12.04 48.08
C PRO A 469 -28.39 -13.20 49.03
N VAL A 470 -28.09 -13.00 50.31
CA VAL A 470 -28.40 -13.96 51.37
C VAL A 470 -29.83 -13.67 51.86
N PRO A 471 -30.76 -14.64 51.86
CA PRO A 471 -32.08 -14.48 52.44
C PRO A 471 -31.97 -14.11 53.93
N GLU A 472 -32.84 -13.22 54.43
CA GLU A 472 -32.81 -12.73 55.83
C GLU A 472 -32.90 -13.84 56.90
N SER A 473 -33.27 -15.06 56.51
CA SER A 473 -33.45 -16.21 57.38
C SER A 473 -32.19 -17.07 57.60
N ILE A 474 -31.05 -16.77 56.96
CA ILE A 474 -29.84 -17.59 57.07
C ILE A 474 -28.79 -16.88 57.91
N THR A 475 -28.30 -17.54 58.95
CA THR A 475 -27.20 -17.01 59.78
C THR A 475 -25.85 -17.23 59.11
N GLY A 476 -24.88 -16.33 59.36
CA GLY A 476 -23.57 -16.38 58.69
C GLY A 476 -22.82 -17.71 58.81
N LYS A 477 -23.05 -18.47 59.89
CA LYS A 477 -22.48 -19.82 60.08
C LYS A 477 -23.07 -20.87 59.13
N GLU A 478 -24.37 -20.80 58.86
CA GLU A 478 -25.05 -21.74 57.96
C GLU A 478 -24.64 -21.50 56.50
N LEU A 479 -24.33 -20.25 56.14
CA LEU A 479 -23.82 -19.90 54.81
C LEU A 479 -22.41 -20.45 54.57
N GLU A 480 -21.53 -20.39 55.58
CA GLU A 480 -20.19 -21.00 55.50
C GLU A 480 -20.24 -22.53 55.38
N GLU A 481 -21.17 -23.20 56.07
CA GLU A 481 -21.36 -24.65 55.92
C GLU A 481 -21.89 -25.04 54.53
N LEU A 482 -22.77 -24.23 53.93
CA LEU A 482 -23.27 -24.45 52.58
C LEU A 482 -22.21 -24.24 51.49
N LEU A 483 -21.32 -23.26 51.67
CA LEU A 483 -20.23 -22.99 50.73
C LEU A 483 -19.09 -24.01 50.83
N ASN A 484 -18.85 -24.59 52.01
CA ASN A 484 -17.81 -25.61 52.18
C ASN A 484 -18.26 -27.02 51.75
N ASN A 485 -19.57 -27.25 51.57
CA ASN A 485 -20.13 -28.53 51.12
C ASN A 485 -20.63 -28.52 49.66
N ALA A 486 -20.46 -27.41 48.92
CA ALA A 486 -20.72 -27.28 47.48
C ALA A 486 -19.40 -27.40 46.71
#